data_AF-A0A7K1H9R2-F1
#
_entry.id   AF-A0A7K1H9R2-F1
#
_cell.length_a   1.000
_cell.length_b   1.000
_cell.length_c   1.000
_cell.angle_alpha   90.00
_cell.angle_beta   90.00
_cell.angle_gamma   90.00
#
_symmetry.space_group_name_H-M   'P 1'
#
loop_
_entity.id
_entity.type
_entity.pdbx_description
1 polymer ?
#
loop_
_entity_poly.entity_id
_entity_poly.type
_entity_poly.pdbx_seq_one_letter_code
_entity_poly.pdbx_strand_id
1 'polypeptide(L)'
;MKKILLLTDYSSDYSRCLLRGIVKYSKEHEPWIFYRMPLYYRELYGEDGVVRWVKKWKVDAIIAQLKDVDVEKLNKLNIPIIIQNYKERVDNICNITGDYFKTGEMAADFFMKRGFSHFAYYGFNDAIWSRERASGFRNRIEECGYELSILGNSEKRSEHWSFDLPLLSRWLLSLPKPTALLACDDLFASQITETCKICNIAVPGEIAVLGVDNDELLCSISDPPLSSIVLDVENGGYRAAEVLQQLMERSAQTSQIFNIVIQPIRIEQRQSTEKFVVKDKYILEVIEYIKAHFEDNLNINDLLGMVPLSRRLLEIKFKKEVGVSVYQYVLQYRVEQLADLLLKTDKPLMELADMCGFDGSKNVARVFYKYKKMTPLKWRNLYKSK
;
A
#
# COMPACT_ATOMS: atom_id res chain seq x y z
N MET A 1 21.82 17.82 21.60
CA MET A 1 21.40 17.72 20.19
C MET A 1 22.03 16.50 19.57
N LYS A 2 21.20 15.51 19.28
CA LYS A 2 21.59 14.23 18.69
C LYS A 2 21.81 14.40 17.19
N LYS A 3 22.81 13.73 16.64
CA LYS A 3 23.24 13.78 15.24
C LYS A 3 22.89 12.47 14.55
N ILE A 4 21.97 12.52 13.60
CA ILE A 4 21.45 11.35 12.91
C ILE A 4 21.95 11.34 11.48
N LEU A 5 22.58 10.25 11.06
CA LEU A 5 22.97 10.03 9.67
C LEU A 5 21.84 9.32 8.92
N LEU A 6 21.36 9.95 7.86
CA LEU A 6 20.34 9.41 6.96
C LEU A 6 20.99 8.85 5.71
N LEU A 7 20.85 7.54 5.51
CA LEU A 7 21.35 6.80 4.35
C LEU A 7 20.14 6.32 3.53
N THR A 8 19.49 7.22 2.80
CA THR A 8 18.28 6.91 2.03
C THR A 8 18.24 7.67 0.70
N ASP A 9 17.49 7.16 -0.27
CA ASP A 9 17.06 7.94 -1.42
C ASP A 9 16.03 9.00 -1.00
N TYR A 10 15.99 10.11 -1.73
CA TYR A 10 15.01 11.18 -1.49
C TYR A 10 14.06 11.35 -2.68
N SER A 11 14.14 10.42 -3.64
CA SER A 11 13.45 10.49 -4.93
C SER A 11 12.08 9.82 -4.90
N SER A 12 11.89 8.77 -4.09
CA SER A 12 10.59 8.11 -3.96
C SER A 12 9.69 8.85 -2.97
N ASP A 13 8.37 8.79 -3.19
CA ASP A 13 7.43 9.36 -2.21
C ASP A 13 7.43 8.60 -0.89
N TYR A 14 7.65 7.28 -0.95
CA TYR A 14 7.85 6.43 0.22
C TYR A 14 8.95 7.00 1.15
N SER A 15 10.17 7.21 0.62
CA SER A 15 11.30 7.69 1.43
C SER A 15 11.04 9.10 1.95
N ARG A 16 10.38 9.97 1.18
CA ARG A 16 9.97 11.29 1.66
C ARG A 16 8.96 11.22 2.81
N CYS A 17 7.95 10.37 2.70
CA CYS A 17 6.95 10.17 3.76
C CYS A 17 7.59 9.63 5.05
N LEU A 18 8.49 8.65 4.93
CA LEU A 18 9.25 8.13 6.07
C LEU A 18 10.02 9.26 6.78
N LEU A 19 10.71 10.10 6.01
CA LEU A 19 11.47 11.23 6.54
C LEU A 19 10.59 12.29 7.20
N ARG A 20 9.41 12.58 6.65
CA ARG A 20 8.43 13.50 7.30
C ARG A 20 8.08 13.01 8.70
N GLY A 21 7.81 11.71 8.85
CA GLY A 21 7.54 11.07 10.14
C GLY A 21 8.68 11.23 11.14
N ILE A 22 9.91 10.94 10.69
CA ILE A 22 11.12 11.08 11.51
C ILE A 22 11.31 12.53 11.99
N VAL A 23 11.18 13.48 11.07
CA VAL A 23 11.34 14.92 11.37
C VAL A 23 10.22 15.41 12.31
N LYS A 24 8.99 14.93 12.13
CA LYS A 24 7.85 15.25 12.98
C LYS A 24 8.11 14.84 14.43
N TYR A 25 8.55 13.60 14.67
CA TYR A 25 8.92 13.13 16.00
C TYR A 25 9.98 14.03 16.65
N SER A 26 11.05 14.33 15.92
CA SER A 26 12.14 15.17 16.43
C SER A 26 11.68 16.59 16.79
N LYS A 27 10.79 17.20 16.00
CA LYS A 27 10.23 18.53 16.29
C LYS A 27 9.34 18.54 17.54
N GLU A 28 8.60 17.47 17.79
CA GLU A 28 7.68 17.36 18.93
C GLU A 28 8.40 17.04 20.25
N HIS A 29 9.62 16.50 20.20
CA HIS A 29 10.38 16.05 21.37
C HIS A 29 11.71 16.81 21.55
N GLU A 30 12.80 16.29 21.00
CA GLU A 30 14.13 16.93 21.01
C GLU A 30 14.59 17.19 19.57
N PRO A 31 14.96 18.43 19.21
CA PRO A 31 15.51 18.73 17.90
C PRO A 31 16.81 17.95 17.63
N TRP A 32 16.83 17.24 16.50
CA TRP A 32 17.97 16.47 16.01
C TRP A 32 18.63 17.19 14.84
N ILE A 33 19.93 16.93 14.67
CA ILE A 33 20.70 17.36 13.50
C ILE A 33 20.73 16.20 12.52
N PHE A 34 20.22 16.40 11.30
CA PHE A 34 20.21 15.39 10.25
C PHE A 34 21.37 15.59 9.28
N TYR A 35 22.27 14.63 9.21
CA TYR A 35 23.30 14.54 8.20
C TYR A 35 22.84 13.67 7.05
N ARG A 36 23.01 14.15 5.83
CA ARG A 36 22.68 13.39 4.61
C ARG A 36 23.97 12.96 3.94
N MET A 37 24.10 11.66 3.69
CA MET A 37 25.19 11.15 2.86
C MET A 37 24.73 11.03 1.41
N PRO A 38 25.44 11.65 0.45
CA PRO A 38 25.15 11.41 -0.95
C PRO A 38 25.31 9.92 -1.28
N LEU A 39 24.32 9.32 -1.95
CA LEU A 39 24.32 7.89 -2.24
C LEU A 39 25.54 7.45 -3.06
N TYR A 40 25.98 8.26 -4.03
CA TYR A 40 27.19 8.00 -4.83
C TYR A 40 28.45 7.83 -3.97
N TYR A 41 28.53 8.51 -2.81
CA TYR A 41 29.68 8.38 -1.92
C TYR A 41 29.77 6.97 -1.34
N ARG A 42 28.63 6.36 -1.02
CA ARG A 42 28.59 4.95 -0.58
C ARG A 42 29.00 4.02 -1.70
N GLU A 43 28.53 4.25 -2.92
CA GLU A 43 28.88 3.41 -4.07
C GLU A 43 30.38 3.42 -4.34
N LEU A 44 31.04 4.56 -4.17
CA LEU A 44 32.48 4.70 -4.37
C LEU A 44 33.33 4.12 -3.22
N TYR A 45 32.89 4.27 -1.97
CA TYR A 45 33.71 4.00 -0.80
C TYR A 45 33.19 2.91 0.13
N GLY A 46 32.05 2.30 -0.21
CA GLY A 46 31.37 1.29 0.58
C GLY A 46 31.05 1.72 2.00
N GLU A 47 30.93 0.73 2.88
CA GLU A 47 30.66 0.89 4.31
C GLU A 47 31.85 1.54 5.04
N ASP A 48 33.07 1.40 4.52
CA ASP A 48 34.23 2.08 5.08
C ASP A 48 34.11 3.60 4.94
N GLY A 49 33.49 4.07 3.84
CA GLY A 49 33.09 5.47 3.67
C GLY A 49 32.11 5.94 4.75
N VAL A 50 31.08 5.13 5.03
CA VAL A 50 30.08 5.39 6.07
C VAL A 50 30.74 5.49 7.44
N VAL A 51 31.58 4.51 7.80
CA VAL A 51 32.31 4.47 9.07
C VAL A 51 33.20 5.69 9.26
N ARG A 52 33.90 6.13 8.20
CA ARG A 52 34.69 7.37 8.23
C ARG A 52 33.83 8.60 8.53
N TRP A 53 32.66 8.71 7.91
CA TRP A 53 31.76 9.84 8.13
C TRP A 53 31.17 9.85 9.53
N VAL A 54 30.73 8.70 10.03
CA VAL A 54 30.24 8.53 11.39
C VAL A 54 31.26 9.04 12.40
N LYS A 55 32.52 8.61 12.27
CA LYS A 55 33.62 9.06 13.14
C LYS A 55 33.93 10.54 12.97
N LYS A 56 34.03 11.02 11.72
CA LYS A 56 34.38 12.42 11.41
C LYS A 56 33.35 13.41 11.94
N TRP A 57 32.07 13.10 11.82
CA TRP A 57 30.97 14.00 12.19
C TRP A 57 30.44 13.76 13.61
N LYS A 58 30.96 12.74 14.29
CA LYS A 58 30.51 12.28 15.61
C LYS A 58 29.00 12.03 15.58
N VAL A 59 28.58 11.16 14.66
CA VAL A 59 27.17 10.75 14.48
C VAL A 59 26.76 9.89 15.68
N ASP A 60 25.58 10.16 16.22
CA ASP A 60 25.03 9.47 17.38
C ASP A 60 24.16 8.26 17.00
N ALA A 61 23.56 8.26 15.80
CA ALA A 61 22.77 7.13 15.30
C ALA A 61 22.57 7.16 13.76
N ILE A 62 22.16 6.03 13.19
CA ILE A 62 21.96 5.85 11.73
C ILE A 62 20.53 5.37 11.45
N ILE A 63 19.90 5.96 10.42
CA ILE A 63 18.72 5.40 9.75
C ILE A 63 19.09 5.15 8.29
N ALA A 64 18.88 3.93 7.81
CA ALA A 64 19.33 3.53 6.48
C ALA A 64 18.25 2.78 5.69
N GLN A 65 18.09 3.08 4.40
CA GLN A 65 17.28 2.35 3.43
C GLN A 65 18.22 1.90 2.30
N LEU A 66 18.54 0.61 2.26
CA LEU A 66 19.66 0.08 1.48
C LEU A 66 19.35 -1.32 0.94
N LYS A 67 19.96 -1.69 -0.19
CA LYS A 67 19.80 -3.02 -0.78
C LYS A 67 20.78 -4.06 -0.24
N ASP A 68 22.06 -3.69 -0.19
CA ASP A 68 23.12 -4.50 0.38
C ASP A 68 23.74 -3.70 1.52
N VAL A 69 23.80 -4.34 2.70
CA VAL A 69 24.38 -3.76 3.90
C VAL A 69 25.27 -4.79 4.58
N ASP A 70 26.54 -4.45 4.76
CA ASP A 70 27.42 -5.19 5.67
C ASP A 70 27.14 -4.73 7.11
N VAL A 71 26.23 -5.48 7.73
CA VAL A 71 25.72 -5.19 9.08
C VAL A 71 26.81 -5.42 10.14
N GLU A 72 27.74 -6.34 9.89
CA GLU A 72 28.86 -6.57 10.80
C GLU A 72 29.78 -5.35 10.89
N LYS A 73 30.05 -4.70 9.75
CA LYS A 73 30.83 -3.45 9.74
C LYS A 73 30.10 -2.30 10.43
N LEU A 74 28.79 -2.17 10.23
CA LEU A 74 28.00 -1.13 10.87
C LEU A 74 27.86 -1.35 12.37
N ASN A 75 27.69 -2.58 12.84
CA ASN A 75 27.60 -2.91 14.26
C ASN A 75 28.89 -2.57 15.03
N LYS A 76 30.06 -2.59 14.40
CA LYS A 76 31.34 -2.16 15.01
C LYS A 76 31.37 -0.69 15.42
N LEU A 77 30.40 0.12 14.97
CA LEU A 77 30.29 1.53 15.35
C LEU A 77 29.78 1.73 16.78
N ASN A 78 29.15 0.72 17.39
CA ASN A 78 28.56 0.80 18.73
C ASN A 78 27.60 2.00 18.92
N ILE A 79 26.86 2.35 17.87
CA ILE A 79 25.80 3.36 17.90
C ILE A 79 24.47 2.72 17.46
N PRO A 80 23.31 3.26 17.86
CA PRO A 80 22.01 2.78 17.38
C PRO A 80 21.86 2.87 15.87
N ILE A 81 21.32 1.81 15.27
CA ILE A 81 21.08 1.72 13.82
C ILE A 81 19.70 1.11 13.58
N ILE A 82 18.93 1.75 12.70
CA ILE A 82 17.68 1.21 12.16
C ILE A 82 17.83 1.09 10.64
N ILE A 83 17.47 -0.08 10.09
CA ILE A 83 17.66 -0.39 8.68
C ILE A 83 16.34 -0.82 8.02
N GLN A 84 16.05 -0.31 6.84
CA GLN A 84 15.20 -0.96 5.86
C GLN A 84 16.09 -1.62 4.82
N ASN A 85 16.21 -2.94 4.88
CA ASN A 85 16.93 -3.69 3.87
C ASN A 85 15.94 -4.22 2.83
N TYR A 86 16.16 -3.85 1.55
CA TYR A 86 15.26 -4.24 0.47
C TYR A 86 15.34 -5.73 0.12
N LYS A 87 16.48 -6.39 0.37
CA LYS A 87 16.72 -7.79 -0.02
C LYS A 87 16.09 -8.77 0.96
N GLU A 88 16.45 -8.65 2.23
CA GLU A 88 15.96 -9.45 3.36
C GLU A 88 15.97 -8.62 4.64
N ARG A 89 15.10 -8.97 5.60
CA ARG A 89 15.19 -8.42 6.96
C ARG A 89 16.54 -8.84 7.57
N VAL A 90 17.11 -7.95 8.37
CA VAL A 90 18.43 -8.17 8.98
C VAL A 90 18.27 -8.62 10.43
N ASP A 91 18.91 -9.72 10.78
CA ASP A 91 18.97 -10.18 12.17
C ASP A 91 19.86 -9.28 13.03
N ASN A 92 19.59 -9.23 14.34
CA ASN A 92 20.38 -8.48 15.33
C ASN A 92 20.36 -6.95 15.20
N ILE A 93 19.47 -6.38 14.37
CA ILE A 93 19.28 -4.93 14.24
C ILE A 93 17.80 -4.59 14.15
N CYS A 94 17.43 -3.37 14.53
CA CYS A 94 16.06 -2.90 14.36
C CYS A 94 15.75 -2.66 12.88
N ASN A 95 14.64 -3.23 12.39
CA ASN A 95 14.24 -3.11 11.00
C ASN A 95 13.06 -2.16 10.83
N ILE A 96 13.05 -1.40 9.74
CA ILE A 96 11.82 -0.86 9.15
C ILE A 96 11.41 -1.86 8.06
N THR A 97 10.17 -2.34 8.14
CA THR A 97 9.64 -3.33 7.21
C THR A 97 8.14 -3.07 6.98
N GLY A 98 7.53 -3.73 6.00
CA GLY A 98 6.10 -3.64 5.76
C GLY A 98 5.38 -4.94 6.08
N ASP A 99 4.07 -4.83 6.28
CA ASP A 99 3.16 -5.97 6.28
C ASP A 99 2.83 -6.36 4.83
N TYR A 100 3.84 -6.93 4.16
CA TYR A 100 3.81 -7.18 2.73
C TYR A 100 2.77 -8.23 2.35
N PHE A 101 2.61 -9.29 3.17
CA PHE A 101 1.56 -10.30 2.99
C PHE A 101 0.18 -9.67 3.02
N LYS A 102 -0.15 -8.90 4.06
CA LYS A 102 -1.44 -8.21 4.16
C LYS A 102 -1.68 -7.22 3.03
N THR A 103 -0.61 -6.61 2.50
CA THR A 103 -0.70 -5.73 1.32
C THR A 103 -1.16 -6.52 0.09
N GLY A 104 -0.61 -7.72 -0.12
CA GLY A 104 -1.05 -8.64 -1.17
C GLY A 104 -2.49 -9.13 -0.95
N GLU A 105 -2.84 -9.52 0.27
CA GLU A 105 -4.21 -9.95 0.62
C GLU A 105 -5.24 -8.86 0.35
N MET A 106 -4.91 -7.60 0.71
CA MET A 106 -5.77 -6.44 0.47
C MET A 106 -6.06 -6.24 -1.03
N ALA A 107 -5.05 -6.41 -1.89
CA ALA A 107 -5.21 -6.35 -3.34
C ALA A 107 -6.11 -7.48 -3.87
N ALA A 108 -5.92 -8.71 -3.38
CA ALA A 108 -6.72 -9.87 -3.79
C ALA A 108 -8.20 -9.66 -3.43
N ASP A 109 -8.48 -9.28 -2.18
CA ASP A 109 -9.84 -8.97 -1.73
C ASP A 109 -10.47 -7.84 -2.56
N PHE A 110 -9.69 -6.81 -2.91
CA PHE A 110 -10.15 -5.68 -3.70
C PHE A 110 -10.61 -6.09 -5.10
N PHE A 111 -9.84 -6.94 -5.78
CA PHE A 111 -10.17 -7.41 -7.13
C PHE A 111 -11.26 -8.48 -7.12
N MET A 112 -11.27 -9.41 -6.14
CA MET A 112 -12.34 -10.41 -6.01
C MET A 112 -13.71 -9.77 -5.77
N LYS A 113 -13.77 -8.70 -4.94
CA LYS A 113 -15.00 -7.93 -4.74
C LYS A 113 -15.51 -7.22 -6.00
N ARG A 114 -14.66 -7.12 -7.04
CA ARG A 114 -15.00 -6.60 -8.37
C ARG A 114 -15.31 -7.71 -9.38
N GLY A 115 -15.38 -8.98 -8.95
CA GLY A 115 -15.77 -10.11 -9.79
C GLY A 115 -14.67 -10.66 -10.71
N PHE A 116 -13.41 -10.22 -10.55
CA PHE A 116 -12.31 -10.78 -11.31
C PHE A 116 -12.10 -12.26 -10.94
N SER A 117 -11.83 -13.08 -11.96
CA SER A 117 -11.52 -14.51 -11.82
C SER A 117 -10.14 -14.89 -12.37
N HIS A 118 -9.45 -13.91 -12.96
CA HIS A 118 -8.11 -14.06 -13.51
C HIS A 118 -7.19 -13.04 -12.86
N PHE A 119 -6.06 -13.51 -12.34
CA PHE A 119 -5.17 -12.68 -11.54
C PHE A 119 -3.74 -12.79 -12.04
N ALA A 120 -3.03 -11.68 -11.97
CA ALA A 120 -1.64 -11.58 -12.35
C ALA A 120 -0.84 -10.72 -11.36
N TYR A 121 0.42 -11.06 -11.14
CA TYR A 121 1.37 -10.27 -10.34
C TYR A 121 2.60 -9.94 -11.16
N TYR A 122 2.99 -8.67 -11.19
CA TYR A 122 4.23 -8.21 -11.80
C TYR A 122 5.12 -7.59 -10.73
N GLY A 123 6.35 -8.09 -10.58
CA GLY A 123 7.23 -7.55 -9.57
C GLY A 123 8.68 -7.97 -9.65
N PHE A 124 9.40 -7.71 -8.57
CA PHE A 124 10.84 -7.95 -8.47
C PHE A 124 11.16 -9.17 -7.61
N ASN A 125 12.02 -10.07 -8.09
CA ASN A 125 12.33 -11.32 -7.40
C ASN A 125 13.36 -11.15 -6.28
N ASP A 126 14.25 -10.16 -6.40
CA ASP A 126 15.40 -10.02 -5.52
C ASP A 126 15.09 -9.20 -4.25
N ALA A 127 13.84 -8.76 -4.06
CA ALA A 127 13.42 -7.98 -2.89
C ALA A 127 12.31 -8.64 -2.06
N ILE A 128 12.50 -8.66 -0.73
CA ILE A 128 11.55 -9.28 0.22
C ILE A 128 10.16 -8.67 0.13
N TRP A 129 10.08 -7.34 -0.03
CA TRP A 129 8.83 -6.61 -0.09
C TRP A 129 7.97 -7.00 -1.30
N SER A 130 8.60 -7.33 -2.43
CA SER A 130 7.89 -7.83 -3.61
C SER A 130 7.53 -9.31 -3.44
N ARG A 131 8.45 -10.16 -2.97
CA ARG A 131 8.18 -11.60 -2.80
C ARG A 131 7.05 -11.88 -1.82
N GLU A 132 7.05 -11.25 -0.65
CA GLU A 132 6.03 -11.46 0.36
C GLU A 132 4.67 -10.88 -0.05
N ARG A 133 4.66 -9.76 -0.79
CA ARG A 133 3.43 -9.21 -1.37
C ARG A 133 2.84 -10.15 -2.42
N ALA A 134 3.66 -10.71 -3.29
CA ALA A 134 3.24 -11.75 -4.24
C ALA A 134 2.64 -12.97 -3.51
N SER A 135 3.27 -13.41 -2.43
CA SER A 135 2.79 -14.54 -1.62
C SER A 135 1.46 -14.24 -0.94
N GLY A 136 1.28 -13.07 -0.32
CA GLY A 136 -0.01 -12.68 0.26
C GLY A 136 -1.13 -12.60 -0.77
N PHE A 137 -0.84 -12.06 -1.96
CA PHE A 137 -1.79 -12.02 -3.07
C PHE A 137 -2.15 -13.44 -3.55
N ARG A 138 -1.14 -14.29 -3.77
CA ARG A 138 -1.31 -15.69 -4.20
C ARG A 138 -2.15 -16.48 -3.20
N ASN A 139 -1.75 -16.50 -1.93
CA ASN A 139 -2.41 -17.29 -0.89
C ASN A 139 -3.91 -16.97 -0.85
N ARG A 140 -4.24 -15.68 -0.89
CA ARG A 140 -5.63 -15.22 -0.83
C ARG A 140 -6.47 -15.59 -2.06
N ILE A 141 -5.85 -15.61 -3.24
CA ILE A 141 -6.47 -16.01 -4.52
C ILE A 141 -6.70 -17.53 -4.53
N GLU A 142 -5.71 -18.31 -4.12
CA GLU A 142 -5.76 -19.77 -4.09
C GLU A 142 -6.75 -20.30 -3.05
N GLU A 143 -6.89 -19.64 -1.89
CA GLU A 143 -7.96 -19.90 -0.91
C GLU A 143 -9.37 -19.86 -1.53
N CYS A 144 -9.54 -19.05 -2.57
CA CYS A 144 -10.81 -18.88 -3.28
C CYS A 144 -10.91 -19.76 -4.54
N GLY A 145 -9.92 -20.64 -4.79
CA GLY A 145 -9.91 -21.59 -5.91
C GLY A 145 -9.53 -20.99 -7.26
N TYR A 146 -8.87 -19.83 -7.28
CA TYR A 146 -8.36 -19.20 -8.49
C TYR A 146 -6.84 -19.40 -8.65
N GLU A 147 -6.34 -19.19 -9.87
CA GLU A 147 -4.92 -19.27 -10.19
C GLU A 147 -4.30 -17.87 -10.38
N LEU A 148 -3.00 -17.76 -10.10
CA LEU A 148 -2.22 -16.53 -10.23
C LEU A 148 -1.09 -16.70 -11.26
N SER A 149 -1.09 -15.86 -12.30
CA SER A 149 0.07 -15.72 -13.20
C SER A 149 1.09 -14.76 -12.62
N ILE A 150 2.39 -15.08 -12.66
CA ILE A 150 3.44 -14.22 -12.12
C ILE A 150 4.53 -13.98 -13.16
N LEU A 151 4.89 -12.72 -13.35
CA LEU A 151 6.11 -12.32 -14.03
C LEU A 151 7.04 -11.59 -13.06
N GLY A 152 8.23 -12.13 -12.87
CA GLY A 152 9.25 -11.57 -11.99
C GLY A 152 10.45 -11.03 -12.77
N ASN A 153 10.85 -9.80 -12.44
CA ASN A 153 12.10 -9.19 -12.89
C ASN A 153 13.24 -9.53 -11.92
N SER A 154 14.47 -9.52 -12.43
CA SER A 154 15.69 -9.65 -11.61
C SER A 154 16.77 -8.70 -12.11
N GLU A 155 17.70 -8.34 -11.23
CA GLU A 155 18.78 -7.39 -11.52
C GLU A 155 19.65 -7.76 -12.71
N LYS A 156 19.87 -9.07 -12.91
CA LYS A 156 20.69 -9.59 -14.03
C LYS A 156 20.05 -9.38 -15.40
N ARG A 157 18.78 -8.95 -15.47
CA ARG A 157 18.02 -8.78 -16.71
C ARG A 157 17.82 -7.30 -17.11
N SER A 158 18.20 -6.35 -16.26
CA SER A 158 18.07 -4.92 -16.55
C SER A 158 19.43 -4.32 -16.93
N GLU A 159 19.81 -4.43 -18.20
CA GLU A 159 20.79 -3.50 -18.75
C GLU A 159 20.10 -2.15 -18.97
N HIS A 160 20.64 -1.09 -18.37
CA HIS A 160 20.33 0.31 -18.65
C HIS A 160 18.86 0.76 -18.51
N TRP A 161 18.43 1.15 -17.30
CA TRP A 161 17.27 2.04 -17.05
C TRP A 161 15.92 1.68 -17.70
N SER A 162 15.80 0.52 -18.34
CA SER A 162 14.64 0.04 -19.09
C SER A 162 14.28 -1.35 -18.57
N PHE A 163 12.99 -1.58 -18.37
CA PHE A 163 12.47 -2.93 -18.16
C PHE A 163 12.43 -3.69 -19.50
N ASP A 164 12.34 -5.02 -19.45
CA ASP A 164 12.24 -5.88 -20.63
C ASP A 164 10.84 -5.76 -21.26
N LEU A 165 10.66 -4.71 -22.07
CA LEU A 165 9.40 -4.40 -22.76
C LEU A 165 8.91 -5.56 -23.64
N PRO A 166 9.74 -6.24 -24.47
CA PRO A 166 9.29 -7.40 -25.24
C PRO A 166 8.75 -8.55 -24.38
N LEU A 167 9.41 -8.86 -23.26
CA LEU A 167 8.96 -9.89 -22.33
C LEU A 167 7.62 -9.49 -21.67
N LEU A 168 7.53 -8.26 -21.17
CA LEU A 168 6.32 -7.75 -20.52
C LEU A 168 5.14 -7.74 -21.51
N SER A 169 5.38 -7.28 -22.74
CA SER A 169 4.38 -7.25 -23.83
C SER A 169 3.82 -8.64 -24.13
N ARG A 170 4.71 -9.63 -24.32
CA ARG A 170 4.30 -11.02 -24.60
C ARG A 170 3.50 -11.60 -23.44
N TRP A 171 3.93 -11.36 -22.21
CA TRP A 171 3.22 -11.85 -21.04
C TRP A 171 1.83 -11.21 -20.91
N LEU A 172 1.73 -9.87 -21.01
CA LEU A 172 0.44 -9.16 -20.93
C LEU A 172 -0.55 -9.61 -22.02
N LEU A 173 -0.08 -9.84 -23.24
CA LEU A 173 -0.92 -10.37 -24.34
C LEU A 173 -1.40 -11.81 -24.07
N SER A 174 -0.63 -12.61 -23.33
CA SER A 174 -0.99 -14.00 -23.01
C SER A 174 -2.01 -14.16 -21.87
N LEU A 175 -2.22 -13.12 -21.06
CA LEU A 175 -3.10 -13.20 -19.89
C LEU A 175 -4.58 -13.29 -20.30
N PRO A 176 -5.39 -14.16 -19.67
CA PRO A 176 -6.83 -14.27 -19.95
C PRO A 176 -7.58 -13.01 -19.52
N LYS A 177 -8.44 -12.49 -20.41
CA LYS A 177 -9.15 -11.20 -20.20
C LYS A 177 -10.59 -11.42 -19.70
N PRO A 178 -11.09 -10.58 -18.77
CA PRO A 178 -10.38 -9.51 -18.09
C PRO A 178 -9.47 -10.04 -16.96
N THR A 179 -8.27 -9.44 -16.79
CA THR A 179 -7.32 -9.79 -15.73
C THR A 179 -7.20 -8.68 -14.69
N ALA A 180 -7.14 -9.06 -13.41
CA ALA A 180 -6.71 -8.18 -12.32
C ALA A 180 -5.20 -8.32 -12.11
N LEU A 181 -4.45 -7.22 -12.23
CA LEU A 181 -3.00 -7.22 -12.16
C LEU A 181 -2.51 -6.34 -11.00
N LEU A 182 -1.83 -6.97 -10.02
CA LEU A 182 -1.11 -6.28 -8.95
C LEU A 182 0.36 -6.10 -9.33
N ALA A 183 0.84 -4.86 -9.33
CA ALA A 183 2.26 -4.54 -9.42
C ALA A 183 2.91 -4.48 -8.03
N CYS A 184 4.21 -4.71 -7.96
CA CYS A 184 4.93 -4.62 -6.68
C CYS A 184 5.08 -3.18 -6.17
N ASP A 185 4.98 -2.17 -7.02
CA ASP A 185 4.94 -0.76 -6.65
C ASP A 185 4.34 0.04 -7.81
N ASP A 186 4.21 1.36 -7.63
CA ASP A 186 3.66 2.24 -8.66
C ASP A 186 4.57 2.40 -9.89
N LEU A 187 5.88 2.19 -9.74
CA LEU A 187 6.81 2.21 -10.87
C LEU A 187 6.52 1.02 -11.80
N PHE A 188 6.45 -0.20 -11.26
CA PHE A 188 6.07 -1.40 -12.00
C PHE A 188 4.64 -1.31 -12.54
N ALA A 189 3.72 -0.66 -11.81
CA ALA A 189 2.38 -0.37 -12.30
C ALA A 189 2.39 0.54 -13.55
N SER A 190 3.24 1.57 -13.55
CA SER A 190 3.39 2.46 -14.71
C SER A 190 3.92 1.71 -15.94
N GLN A 191 4.90 0.82 -15.76
CA GLN A 191 5.47 -0.01 -16.83
C GLN A 191 4.40 -0.88 -17.49
N ILE A 192 3.47 -1.42 -16.70
CA ILE A 192 2.31 -2.17 -17.22
C ILE A 192 1.42 -1.26 -18.06
N THR A 193 1.03 -0.08 -17.56
CA THR A 193 0.14 0.83 -18.30
C THR A 193 0.77 1.32 -19.61
N GLU A 194 2.05 1.66 -19.59
CA GLU A 194 2.82 2.03 -20.78
C GLU A 194 2.83 0.89 -21.81
N THR A 195 3.11 -0.33 -21.34
CA THR A 195 3.14 -1.51 -22.21
C THR A 195 1.75 -1.85 -22.76
N CYS A 196 0.70 -1.76 -21.94
CA CYS A 196 -0.68 -1.93 -22.38
C CYS A 196 -1.02 -0.93 -23.49
N LYS A 197 -0.63 0.34 -23.34
CA LYS A 197 -0.84 1.37 -24.37
C LYS A 197 -0.11 1.04 -25.67
N ILE A 198 1.14 0.59 -25.60
CA ILE A 198 1.93 0.15 -26.76
C ILE A 198 1.27 -1.07 -27.45
N CYS A 199 0.74 -2.02 -26.68
CA CYS A 199 0.10 -3.23 -27.19
C CYS A 199 -1.40 -3.05 -27.51
N ASN A 200 -1.95 -1.84 -27.37
CA ASN A 200 -3.38 -1.56 -27.53
C ASN A 200 -4.29 -2.45 -26.65
N ILE A 201 -3.85 -2.73 -25.43
CA ILE A 201 -4.63 -3.44 -24.39
C ILE A 201 -5.36 -2.41 -23.55
N ALA A 202 -6.69 -2.52 -23.44
CA ALA A 202 -7.47 -1.55 -22.69
C ALA A 202 -7.23 -1.66 -21.17
N VAL A 203 -7.00 -0.53 -20.51
CA VAL A 203 -6.94 -0.39 -19.05
C VAL A 203 -8.05 0.58 -18.62
N PRO A 204 -8.96 0.22 -17.69
CA PRO A 204 -9.08 -1.06 -16.98
C PRO A 204 -9.84 -2.15 -17.78
N GLY A 205 -10.19 -1.89 -19.04
CA GLY A 205 -11.12 -2.71 -19.83
C GLY A 205 -10.75 -4.18 -19.97
N GLU A 206 -9.50 -4.49 -20.29
CA GLU A 206 -8.97 -5.84 -20.44
C GLU A 206 -8.04 -6.22 -19.28
N ILE A 207 -7.25 -5.27 -18.80
CA ILE A 207 -6.41 -5.44 -17.61
C ILE A 207 -6.69 -4.29 -16.65
N ALA A 208 -7.15 -4.61 -15.44
CA ALA A 208 -7.17 -3.65 -14.33
C ALA A 208 -5.83 -3.71 -13.60
N VAL A 209 -5.24 -2.55 -13.30
CA VAL A 209 -3.88 -2.43 -12.76
C VAL A 209 -3.90 -1.72 -11.41
N LEU A 210 -3.36 -2.35 -10.37
CA LEU A 210 -3.21 -1.79 -9.03
C LEU A 210 -1.73 -1.72 -8.66
N GLY A 211 -1.26 -0.54 -8.27
CA GLY A 211 0.08 -0.32 -7.72
C GLY A 211 0.12 -0.33 -6.19
N VAL A 212 1.28 -0.02 -5.63
CA VAL A 212 1.51 0.13 -4.19
C VAL A 212 2.48 1.28 -3.94
N ASP A 213 2.29 1.97 -2.82
CA ASP A 213 3.03 3.13 -2.28
C ASP A 213 2.27 4.45 -2.45
N ASN A 214 1.39 4.53 -3.45
CA ASN A 214 0.66 5.72 -3.85
C ASN A 214 1.57 6.93 -4.06
N ASP A 215 2.65 6.75 -4.83
CA ASP A 215 3.47 7.85 -5.33
C ASP A 215 2.62 8.71 -6.26
N GLU A 216 2.16 9.85 -5.74
CA GLU A 216 1.17 10.69 -6.39
C GLU A 216 1.62 11.16 -7.77
N LEU A 217 2.93 11.39 -7.97
CA LEU A 217 3.48 11.79 -9.26
C LEU A 217 3.37 10.65 -10.27
N LEU A 218 3.85 9.45 -9.92
CA LEU A 218 3.80 8.27 -10.79
C LEU A 218 2.35 7.87 -11.10
N CYS A 219 1.48 7.91 -10.09
CA CYS A 219 0.07 7.59 -10.27
C CYS A 219 -0.66 8.58 -11.17
N SER A 220 -0.29 9.87 -11.14
CA SER A 220 -0.96 10.93 -11.90
C SER A 220 -0.44 11.08 -13.33
N ILE A 221 0.83 10.76 -13.59
CA ILE A 221 1.41 10.84 -14.94
C ILE A 221 1.03 9.63 -15.81
N SER A 222 0.70 8.50 -15.18
CA SER A 222 0.22 7.31 -15.89
C SER A 222 -1.13 7.56 -16.56
N ASP A 223 -1.34 6.92 -17.71
CA ASP A 223 -2.55 7.00 -18.51
C ASP A 223 -3.11 5.58 -18.77
N PRO A 224 -4.26 5.21 -18.17
CA PRO A 224 -5.06 6.01 -17.24
C PRO A 224 -4.41 6.16 -15.85
N PRO A 225 -4.80 7.15 -15.02
CA PRO A 225 -4.28 7.31 -13.67
C PRO A 225 -4.36 6.05 -12.81
N LEU A 226 -3.26 5.73 -12.13
CA LEU A 226 -3.09 4.47 -11.40
C LEU A 226 -3.78 4.49 -10.05
N SER A 227 -4.57 3.47 -9.79
CA SER A 227 -4.99 3.11 -8.45
C SER A 227 -3.80 2.53 -7.69
N SER A 228 -3.70 2.79 -6.39
CA SER A 228 -2.58 2.32 -5.59
C SER A 228 -2.96 2.03 -4.15
N ILE A 229 -2.27 1.07 -3.51
CA ILE A 229 -2.37 0.85 -2.07
C ILE A 229 -1.54 1.89 -1.32
N VAL A 230 -2.22 2.67 -0.48
CA VAL A 230 -1.61 3.66 0.42
C VAL A 230 -1.05 2.95 1.65
N LEU A 231 0.22 3.20 1.96
CA LEU A 231 0.92 2.64 3.11
C LEU A 231 1.08 3.67 4.24
N ASP A 232 1.17 3.18 5.48
CA ASP A 232 1.35 4.00 6.69
C ASP A 232 2.81 4.44 6.93
N VAL A 233 3.44 5.00 5.89
CA VAL A 233 4.88 5.24 5.87
C VAL A 233 5.29 6.38 6.80
N GLU A 234 4.50 7.47 6.88
CA GLU A 234 4.80 8.59 7.77
C GLU A 234 4.81 8.15 9.24
N ASN A 235 3.81 7.39 9.69
CA ASN A 235 3.85 6.86 11.06
C ASN A 235 4.92 5.80 11.26
N GLY A 236 5.25 5.01 10.21
CA GLY A 236 6.43 4.16 10.21
C GLY A 236 7.70 4.94 10.55
N GLY A 237 7.88 6.11 9.92
CA GLY A 237 9.01 7.01 10.19
C GLY A 237 8.97 7.61 11.59
N TYR A 238 7.79 8.04 12.05
CA TYR A 238 7.60 8.55 13.41
C TYR A 238 7.98 7.50 14.47
N ARG A 239 7.50 6.27 14.31
CA ARG A 239 7.83 5.13 15.19
C ARG A 239 9.30 4.75 15.09
N ALA A 240 9.91 4.84 13.91
CA ALA A 240 11.34 4.61 13.77
C ALA A 240 12.16 5.62 14.58
N ALA A 241 11.78 6.90 14.57
CA ALA A 241 12.42 7.92 15.39
C ALA A 241 12.20 7.68 16.90
N GLU A 242 10.99 7.28 17.30
CA GLU A 242 10.70 6.89 18.70
C GLU A 242 11.60 5.74 19.16
N VAL A 243 11.71 4.68 18.36
CA VAL A 243 12.60 3.55 18.67
C VAL A 243 14.06 4.01 18.72
N LEU A 244 14.50 4.84 17.78
CA LEU A 244 15.88 5.34 17.75
C LEU A 244 16.21 6.17 19.00
N GLN A 245 15.27 7.01 19.47
CA GLN A 245 15.41 7.77 20.71
C GLN A 245 15.62 6.85 21.91
N GLN A 246 14.78 5.81 22.04
CA GLN A 246 14.88 4.83 23.12
C GLN A 246 16.22 4.08 23.07
N LEU A 247 16.71 3.74 21.88
CA LEU A 247 18.01 3.09 21.72
C LEU A 247 19.18 4.00 22.08
N MET A 248 19.09 5.30 21.83
CA MET A 248 20.12 6.27 22.21
C MET A 248 20.14 6.58 23.72
N GLU A 249 19.00 6.43 24.41
CA GLU A 249 18.88 6.71 25.86
C GLU A 249 19.22 5.51 26.74
N ARG A 250 19.04 4.29 26.23
CA ARG A 250 19.41 3.07 26.96
C ARG A 250 20.91 2.82 26.86
N SER A 251 21.52 2.39 27.97
CA SER A 251 22.87 1.82 27.92
C SER A 251 22.87 0.54 27.08
N ALA A 252 23.98 0.26 26.39
CA ALA A 252 24.16 -0.81 25.39
C ALA A 252 23.85 -2.26 25.84
N GLN A 253 23.32 -2.47 27.05
CA GLN A 253 23.01 -3.79 27.62
C GLN A 253 21.60 -4.31 27.30
N THR A 254 20.67 -3.51 26.77
CA THR A 254 19.30 -3.99 26.47
C THR A 254 19.04 -4.04 24.96
N SER A 255 19.57 -5.07 24.30
CA SER A 255 19.45 -5.33 22.85
C SER A 255 18.05 -5.82 22.45
N GLN A 256 17.01 -5.05 22.73
CA GLN A 256 15.68 -5.38 22.23
C GLN A 256 15.60 -4.98 20.74
N ILE A 257 15.44 -5.97 19.87
CA ILE A 257 15.29 -5.79 18.44
C ILE A 257 13.83 -5.49 18.13
N PHE A 258 13.57 -4.42 17.37
CA PHE A 258 12.24 -4.01 16.96
C PHE A 258 12.08 -4.10 15.44
N ASN A 259 10.97 -4.70 15.00
CA ASN A 259 10.49 -4.57 13.63
C ASN A 259 9.41 -3.49 13.60
N ILE A 260 9.73 -2.34 13.03
CA ILE A 260 8.79 -1.26 12.76
C ILE A 260 8.03 -1.64 11.50
N VAL A 261 6.84 -2.20 11.68
CA VAL A 261 6.00 -2.70 10.58
C VAL A 261 5.06 -1.60 10.07
N ILE A 262 5.26 -1.21 8.82
CA ILE A 262 4.40 -0.30 8.06
C ILE A 262 3.19 -1.07 7.52
N GLN A 263 2.00 -0.56 7.79
CA GLN A 263 0.74 -1.22 7.47
C GLN A 263 0.13 -0.67 6.18
N PRO A 264 -0.50 -1.50 5.33
CA PRO A 264 -1.37 -1.00 4.28
C PRO A 264 -2.63 -0.39 4.90
N ILE A 265 -2.97 0.83 4.49
CA ILE A 265 -4.10 1.58 5.04
C ILE A 265 -5.35 1.33 4.21
N ARG A 266 -5.27 1.67 2.92
CA ARG A 266 -6.42 1.72 2.01
C ARG A 266 -5.96 1.66 0.56
N ILE A 267 -6.91 1.54 -0.36
CA ILE A 267 -6.66 1.68 -1.80
C ILE A 267 -7.17 3.04 -2.23
N GLU A 268 -6.28 3.88 -2.75
CA GLU A 268 -6.67 5.08 -3.50
C GLU A 268 -7.09 4.62 -4.89
N GLN A 269 -8.41 4.53 -5.10
CA GLN A 269 -8.97 4.09 -6.36
C GLN A 269 -8.91 5.21 -7.40
N ARG A 270 -8.39 4.89 -8.58
CA ARG A 270 -8.39 5.73 -9.78
C ARG A 270 -8.85 4.90 -10.99
N GLN A 271 -8.76 5.48 -12.19
CA GLN A 271 -9.29 4.89 -13.42
C GLN A 271 -8.73 3.50 -13.74
N SER A 272 -7.48 3.20 -13.40
CA SER A 272 -6.86 1.91 -13.70
C SER A 272 -7.53 0.68 -13.05
N THR A 273 -8.46 0.86 -12.10
CA THR A 273 -9.21 -0.24 -11.45
C THR A 273 -10.72 -0.01 -11.38
N GLU A 274 -11.27 0.92 -12.17
CA GLU A 274 -12.70 1.23 -12.14
C GLU A 274 -13.59 0.07 -12.63
N LYS A 275 -13.04 -0.90 -13.36
CA LYS A 275 -13.79 -2.01 -13.93
C LYS A 275 -14.38 -2.95 -12.87
N PHE A 276 -15.66 -3.28 -13.06
CA PHE A 276 -16.35 -4.40 -12.42
C PHE A 276 -16.55 -5.50 -13.47
N VAL A 277 -16.15 -6.72 -13.13
CA VAL A 277 -16.40 -7.92 -13.93
C VAL A 277 -17.67 -8.57 -13.39
N VAL A 278 -18.79 -7.90 -13.61
CA VAL A 278 -20.11 -8.44 -13.29
C VAL A 278 -20.75 -8.88 -14.59
N LYS A 279 -21.11 -10.17 -14.69
CA LYS A 279 -21.65 -10.72 -15.94
C LYS A 279 -23.09 -10.28 -16.17
N ASP A 280 -23.85 -10.11 -15.10
CA ASP A 280 -25.24 -9.70 -15.17
C ASP A 280 -25.36 -8.17 -15.19
N LYS A 281 -25.79 -7.63 -16.35
CA LYS A 281 -25.95 -6.17 -16.55
C LYS A 281 -26.82 -5.50 -15.49
N TYR A 282 -27.83 -6.19 -14.95
CA TYR A 282 -28.73 -5.62 -13.95
C TYR A 282 -28.05 -5.52 -12.58
N ILE A 283 -27.15 -6.46 -12.28
CA ILE A 283 -26.36 -6.39 -11.04
C ILE A 283 -25.33 -5.27 -11.15
N LEU A 284 -24.74 -5.05 -12.33
CA LEU A 284 -23.84 -3.92 -12.57
C LEU A 284 -24.58 -2.59 -12.38
N GLU A 285 -25.77 -2.43 -12.97
CA GLU A 285 -26.62 -1.24 -12.83
C GLU A 285 -26.99 -0.95 -11.36
N VAL A 286 -27.32 -2.01 -10.60
CA VAL A 286 -27.57 -1.89 -9.15
C VAL A 286 -26.32 -1.45 -8.39
N ILE A 287 -25.13 -1.98 -8.73
CA ILE A 287 -23.87 -1.56 -8.09
C ILE A 287 -23.56 -0.09 -8.38
N GLU A 288 -23.72 0.34 -9.63
CA GLU A 288 -23.48 1.73 -10.04
C GLU A 288 -24.43 2.70 -9.32
N TYR A 289 -25.72 2.35 -9.24
CA TYR A 289 -26.70 3.14 -8.50
C TYR A 289 -26.36 3.22 -7.01
N ILE A 290 -26.02 2.10 -6.37
CA ILE A 290 -25.64 2.09 -4.94
C ILE A 290 -24.48 3.05 -4.70
N LYS A 291 -23.48 3.10 -5.58
CA LYS A 291 -22.34 4.01 -5.44
C LYS A 291 -22.68 5.48 -5.69
N ALA A 292 -23.60 5.76 -6.61
CA ALA A 292 -24.05 7.11 -6.87
C ALA A 292 -24.96 7.66 -5.74
N HIS A 293 -25.66 6.76 -5.05
CA HIS A 293 -26.70 7.11 -4.06
C HIS A 293 -26.43 6.50 -2.68
N PHE A 294 -25.18 6.20 -2.34
CA PHE A 294 -24.86 5.52 -1.07
C PHE A 294 -25.18 6.38 0.16
N GLU A 295 -25.20 7.70 0.01
CA GLU A 295 -25.51 8.66 1.06
C GLU A 295 -27.01 8.66 1.41
N ASP A 296 -27.86 8.29 0.45
CA ASP A 296 -29.32 8.30 0.58
C ASP A 296 -29.83 7.12 1.41
N ASN A 297 -31.06 7.21 1.94
CA ASN A 297 -31.70 6.06 2.59
C ASN A 297 -32.17 5.01 1.57
N LEU A 298 -31.21 4.23 1.06
CA LEU A 298 -31.42 3.21 0.03
C LEU A 298 -32.40 2.13 0.49
N ASN A 299 -33.57 2.07 -0.14
CA ASN A 299 -34.52 0.99 0.02
C ASN A 299 -34.31 -0.06 -1.09
N ILE A 300 -34.44 -1.34 -0.74
CA ILE A 300 -34.44 -2.44 -1.72
C ILE A 300 -35.51 -2.25 -2.80
N ASN A 301 -36.61 -1.54 -2.50
CA ASN A 301 -37.64 -1.22 -3.48
C ASN A 301 -37.15 -0.25 -4.56
N ASP A 302 -36.25 0.67 -4.24
CA ASP A 302 -35.67 1.62 -5.21
C ASP A 302 -34.84 0.84 -6.23
N LEU A 303 -34.04 -0.11 -5.73
CA LEU A 303 -33.22 -1.00 -6.57
C LEU A 303 -34.09 -1.91 -7.46
N LEU A 304 -35.23 -2.39 -6.96
CA LEU A 304 -36.16 -3.22 -7.73
C LEU A 304 -36.93 -2.43 -8.80
N GLY A 305 -37.09 -1.12 -8.64
CA GLY A 305 -37.73 -0.26 -9.64
C GLY A 305 -36.86 -0.05 -10.89
N MET A 306 -35.54 -0.19 -10.75
CA MET A 306 -34.57 0.02 -11.83
C MET A 306 -34.37 -1.21 -12.72
N VAL A 307 -34.56 -2.41 -12.17
CA VAL A 307 -34.23 -3.66 -12.87
C VAL A 307 -35.44 -4.59 -12.96
N PRO A 308 -35.62 -5.34 -14.07
CA PRO A 308 -36.73 -6.27 -14.25
C PRO A 308 -36.49 -7.60 -13.50
N LEU A 309 -36.16 -7.53 -12.21
CA LEU A 309 -35.89 -8.69 -11.35
C LEU A 309 -36.83 -8.70 -10.15
N SER A 310 -37.29 -9.89 -9.75
CA SER A 310 -37.94 -10.04 -8.45
C SER A 310 -36.93 -9.88 -7.31
N ARG A 311 -37.39 -9.49 -6.12
CA ARG A 311 -36.54 -9.35 -4.92
C ARG A 311 -35.65 -10.57 -4.67
N ARG A 312 -36.26 -11.77 -4.74
CA ARG A 312 -35.54 -13.03 -4.53
C ARG A 312 -34.46 -13.25 -5.59
N LEU A 313 -34.77 -12.96 -6.85
CA LEU A 313 -33.83 -13.15 -7.94
C LEU A 313 -32.68 -12.14 -7.88
N LEU A 314 -32.96 -10.88 -7.53
CA LEU A 314 -31.95 -9.86 -7.28
C LEU A 314 -30.99 -10.30 -6.17
N GLU A 315 -31.49 -10.73 -5.01
CA GLU A 315 -30.63 -11.19 -3.89
C GLU A 315 -29.75 -12.39 -4.28
N ILE A 316 -30.32 -13.38 -4.99
CA ILE A 316 -29.56 -14.55 -5.44
C ILE A 316 -28.47 -14.16 -6.43
N LYS A 317 -28.82 -13.37 -7.45
CA LYS A 317 -27.88 -12.93 -8.48
C LYS A 317 -26.81 -12.01 -7.90
N PHE A 318 -27.20 -11.04 -7.10
CA PHE A 318 -26.28 -10.11 -6.46
C PHE A 318 -25.29 -10.85 -5.56
N LYS A 319 -25.76 -11.75 -4.69
CA LYS A 319 -24.88 -12.55 -3.84
C LYS A 319 -23.96 -13.46 -4.65
N LYS A 320 -24.42 -14.00 -5.78
CA LYS A 320 -23.60 -14.82 -6.67
C LYS A 320 -22.48 -14.01 -7.33
N GLU A 321 -22.78 -12.81 -7.83
CA GLU A 321 -21.81 -11.99 -8.57
C GLU A 321 -20.89 -11.18 -7.63
N VAL A 322 -21.38 -10.78 -6.45
CA VAL A 322 -20.68 -9.86 -5.53
C VAL A 322 -20.17 -10.57 -4.26
N GLY A 323 -20.67 -11.77 -3.95
CA GLY A 323 -20.29 -12.59 -2.79
C GLY A 323 -20.99 -12.24 -1.47
N VAL A 324 -21.65 -11.08 -1.38
CA VAL A 324 -22.35 -10.59 -0.18
C VAL A 324 -23.77 -10.13 -0.51
N SER A 325 -24.63 -9.94 0.49
CA SER A 325 -25.97 -9.37 0.24
C SER A 325 -25.88 -7.89 -0.13
N VAL A 326 -26.94 -7.36 -0.78
CA VAL A 326 -27.05 -5.95 -1.14
C VAL A 326 -26.83 -5.05 0.08
N TYR A 327 -27.50 -5.35 1.19
CA TYR A 327 -27.36 -4.59 2.44
C TYR A 327 -25.92 -4.60 2.98
N GLN A 328 -25.25 -5.75 2.95
CA GLN A 328 -23.86 -5.86 3.39
C GLN A 328 -22.91 -5.06 2.49
N TYR A 329 -23.16 -5.05 1.18
CA TYR A 329 -22.41 -4.26 0.22
C TYR A 329 -22.55 -2.75 0.48
N VAL A 330 -23.78 -2.26 0.66
CA VAL A 330 -24.04 -0.84 1.00
C VAL A 330 -23.30 -0.45 2.28
N LEU A 331 -23.45 -1.23 3.36
CA LEU A 331 -22.76 -0.94 4.62
C LEU A 331 -21.24 -0.91 4.47
N GLN A 332 -20.68 -1.90 3.75
CA GLN A 332 -19.25 -1.95 3.52
C GLN A 332 -18.79 -0.72 2.74
N TYR A 333 -19.49 -0.34 1.67
CA TYR A 333 -19.17 0.83 0.86
C TYR A 333 -19.22 2.12 1.69
N ARG A 334 -20.28 2.33 2.49
CA ARG A 334 -20.38 3.47 3.43
C ARG A 334 -19.23 3.52 4.42
N VAL A 335 -18.79 2.37 4.96
CA VAL A 335 -17.64 2.34 5.89
C VAL A 335 -16.34 2.73 5.18
N GLU A 336 -16.14 2.32 3.93
CA GLU A 336 -14.98 2.75 3.13
C GLU A 336 -15.00 4.27 2.91
N GLN A 337 -16.15 4.84 2.49
CA GLN A 337 -16.29 6.29 2.32
C GLN A 337 -16.06 7.06 3.62
N LEU A 338 -16.62 6.58 4.73
CA LEU A 338 -16.38 7.15 6.05
C LEU A 338 -14.89 7.08 6.44
N ALA A 339 -14.23 5.96 6.16
CA ALA A 339 -12.80 5.80 6.44
C ALA A 339 -11.95 6.81 5.66
N ASP A 340 -12.29 7.10 4.41
CA ASP A 340 -11.62 8.12 3.60
C ASP A 340 -11.90 9.54 4.13
N LEU A 341 -13.15 9.88 4.44
CA LEU A 341 -13.51 11.20 4.98
C LEU A 341 -12.85 11.48 6.33
N LEU A 342 -12.66 10.45 7.17
CA LEU A 342 -11.94 10.56 8.44
C LEU A 342 -10.49 11.01 8.24
N LEU A 343 -9.87 10.69 7.11
CA LEU A 343 -8.48 11.06 6.80
C LEU A 343 -8.41 12.41 6.09
N LYS A 344 -9.41 12.74 5.28
CA LYS A 344 -9.44 13.98 4.47
C LYS A 344 -9.96 15.21 5.23
N THR A 345 -10.66 15.04 6.37
CA THR A 345 -11.35 16.14 7.07
C THR A 345 -11.20 16.08 8.59
N ASP A 346 -11.46 17.19 9.29
CA ASP A 346 -11.51 17.27 10.76
C ASP A 346 -12.94 17.27 11.34
N LYS A 347 -13.95 17.13 10.49
CA LYS A 347 -15.36 17.16 10.91
C LYS A 347 -15.66 16.11 11.99
N PRO A 348 -16.60 16.35 12.91
CA PRO A 348 -17.02 15.37 13.91
C PRO A 348 -17.47 14.05 13.29
N LEU A 349 -17.26 12.93 14.00
CA LEU A 349 -17.63 11.59 13.50
C LEU A 349 -19.11 11.51 13.11
N MET A 350 -20.00 12.12 13.89
CA MET A 350 -21.44 12.07 13.61
C MET A 350 -21.78 12.80 12.31
N GLU A 351 -21.18 13.96 12.05
CA GLU A 351 -21.39 14.70 10.80
C GLU A 351 -20.91 13.89 9.58
N LEU A 352 -19.74 13.25 9.69
CA LEU A 352 -19.23 12.39 8.62
C LEU A 352 -20.06 11.11 8.44
N ALA A 353 -20.60 10.57 9.53
CA ALA A 353 -21.48 9.42 9.49
C ALA A 353 -22.78 9.77 8.74
N ASP A 354 -23.37 10.92 9.03
CA ASP A 354 -24.56 11.43 8.33
C ASP A 354 -24.27 11.66 6.85
N MET A 355 -23.13 12.26 6.50
CA MET A 355 -22.67 12.41 5.10
C MET A 355 -22.49 11.07 4.37
N CYS A 356 -22.26 9.96 5.09
CA CYS A 356 -22.14 8.62 4.50
C CYS A 356 -23.45 7.81 4.59
N GLY A 357 -24.59 8.44 4.92
CA GLY A 357 -25.88 7.78 5.02
C GLY A 357 -26.03 6.87 6.24
N PHE A 358 -25.28 7.08 7.32
CA PHE A 358 -25.47 6.37 8.60
C PHE A 358 -26.49 7.09 9.51
N ASP A 359 -27.68 7.35 8.99
CA ASP A 359 -28.75 8.11 9.67
C ASP A 359 -28.91 7.77 11.16
N GLY A 360 -28.53 8.72 12.03
CA GLY A 360 -28.77 8.67 13.47
C GLY A 360 -28.18 7.44 14.19
N SER A 361 -27.27 6.70 13.55
CA SER A 361 -26.85 5.41 14.07
C SER A 361 -25.87 5.59 15.22
N LYS A 362 -26.34 5.36 16.46
CA LYS A 362 -25.48 5.18 17.66
C LYS A 362 -24.49 4.02 17.51
N ASN A 363 -24.57 3.26 16.40
CA ASN A 363 -23.78 2.08 16.12
C ASN A 363 -22.70 2.29 15.03
N VAL A 364 -22.53 3.48 14.44
CA VAL A 364 -21.53 3.69 13.37
C VAL A 364 -20.13 3.24 13.78
N ALA A 365 -19.72 3.50 15.03
CA ALA A 365 -18.43 3.05 15.56
C ALA A 365 -18.31 1.52 15.62
N ARG A 366 -19.40 0.80 15.94
CA ARG A 366 -19.44 -0.66 15.98
C ARG A 366 -19.39 -1.25 14.57
N VAL A 367 -20.12 -0.66 13.63
CA VAL A 367 -20.09 -1.07 12.22
C VAL A 367 -18.69 -0.83 11.65
N PHE A 368 -18.12 0.35 11.86
CA PHE A 368 -16.75 0.67 11.45
C PHE A 368 -15.74 -0.33 12.05
N TYR A 369 -15.82 -0.62 13.35
CA TYR A 369 -14.93 -1.61 14.00
C TYR A 369 -15.07 -3.01 13.41
N LYS A 370 -16.28 -3.43 13.04
CA LYS A 370 -16.51 -4.75 12.42
C LYS A 370 -15.68 -4.93 11.14
N TYR A 371 -15.64 -3.89 10.30
CA TYR A 371 -14.97 -3.91 9.00
C TYR A 371 -13.50 -3.49 9.06
N LYS A 372 -13.15 -2.46 9.83
CA LYS A 372 -11.79 -1.88 9.92
C LYS A 372 -10.95 -2.43 11.07
N LYS A 373 -11.54 -3.22 11.98
CA LYS A 373 -10.89 -3.78 13.20
C LYS A 373 -10.27 -2.74 14.13
N MET A 374 -10.69 -1.48 14.02
CA MET A 374 -10.32 -0.38 14.91
C MET A 374 -11.44 0.66 14.98
N THR A 375 -11.40 1.53 15.99
CA THR A 375 -12.42 2.59 16.14
C THR A 375 -12.17 3.74 15.15
N PRO A 376 -13.21 4.51 14.77
CA PRO A 376 -13.04 5.67 13.88
C PRO A 376 -12.03 6.70 14.41
N LEU A 377 -12.03 6.96 15.72
CA LEU A 377 -11.08 7.88 16.34
C LEU A 377 -9.64 7.36 16.24
N LYS A 378 -9.42 6.07 16.50
CA LYS A 378 -8.10 5.45 16.37
C LYS A 378 -7.63 5.46 14.92
N TRP A 379 -8.52 5.19 13.97
CA TRP A 379 -8.25 5.27 12.53
C TRP A 379 -7.78 6.66 12.11
N ARG A 380 -8.53 7.71 12.51
CA ARG A 380 -8.17 9.10 12.24
C ARG A 380 -6.82 9.47 12.87
N ASN A 381 -6.64 9.17 14.16
CA ASN A 381 -5.43 9.57 14.88
C ASN A 381 -4.17 8.88 14.37
N LEU A 382 -4.29 7.63 13.90
CA LEU A 382 -3.18 6.94 13.28
C LEU A 382 -2.94 7.49 11.89
N TYR A 383 -3.88 7.34 10.96
CA TYR A 383 -3.57 7.45 9.53
C TYR A 383 -3.76 8.82 8.91
N LYS A 384 -4.25 9.82 9.66
CA LYS A 384 -4.40 11.17 9.12
C LYS A 384 -3.04 11.87 9.07
N SER A 385 -2.55 12.16 7.87
CA SER A 385 -1.44 13.10 7.68
C SER A 385 -1.88 14.48 8.18
N LYS A 386 -1.04 15.11 8.99
CA LYS A 386 -1.30 16.45 9.55
C LYS A 386 -0.73 17.53 8.66
#